data_AF-A0A7X2M4N2-F1
#
_entry.id   AF-A0A7X2M4N2-F1
#
_cell.length_a   1.000
_cell.length_b   1.000
_cell.length_c   1.000
_cell.angle_alpha   90.00
_cell.angle_beta   90.00
_cell.angle_gamma   90.00
#
_symmetry.space_group_name_H-M   'P 1'
#
loop_
_entity.id
_entity.type
_entity.pdbx_description
1 polymer ?
#
loop_
_entity_poly.entity_id
_entity_poly.type
_entity_poly.pdbx_seq_one_letter_code
_entity_poly.pdbx_strand_id
1 'polypeptide(L)' 'MIIEARSRNEKEGVGKPEPLTGNLTEFWSRRMNDKNRLIYKIDEENVYILACRYHYGEN' A
#
# COMPACT_ATOMS: atom_id res chain seq x y z
N MET A 1 -9.60 -8.59 -3.54
CA MET A 1 -8.65 -8.63 -2.41
C MET A 1 -7.30 -8.13 -2.91
N ILE A 2 -6.83 -6.98 -2.42
CA ILE A 2 -5.66 -6.23 -2.99
C ILE A 2 -4.33 -7.00 -2.83
N ILE A 3 -4.31 -8.07 -2.04
CA ILE A 3 -3.14 -8.93 -1.76
C ILE A 3 -3.00 -10.07 -2.80
N GLU A 4 -3.84 -10.13 -3.84
CA GLU A 4 -3.67 -11.11 -4.93
C GLU A 4 -2.78 -10.60 -6.07
N ALA A 5 -2.25 -9.37 -5.95
CA ALA A 5 -1.17 -8.89 -6.81
C ALA A 5 0.18 -9.53 -6.40
N ARG A 6 0.19 -10.86 -6.30
CA ARG A 6 1.42 -11.62 -6.21
C ARG A 6 2.13 -11.43 -7.55
N SER A 7 3.31 -10.82 -7.49
CA SER A 7 4.45 -11.17 -8.35
C SER A 7 4.64 -10.50 -9.72
N ARG A 8 3.92 -9.43 -10.15
CA ARG A 8 4.14 -8.92 -11.52
C ARG A 8 4.54 -7.47 -11.76
N ASN A 9 4.45 -6.54 -10.81
CA ASN A 9 5.20 -5.28 -10.83
C ASN A 9 4.85 -4.43 -9.61
N GLU A 10 5.81 -4.30 -8.69
CA GLU A 10 5.85 -3.32 -7.58
C GLU A 10 5.47 -1.89 -7.98
N LYS A 11 5.73 -1.52 -9.23
CA LYS A 11 5.62 -0.16 -9.77
C LYS A 11 4.44 0.06 -10.71
N GLU A 12 3.74 -1.00 -11.10
CA GLU A 12 2.63 -0.91 -12.06
C GLU A 12 1.40 -1.62 -11.52
N GLY A 13 0.41 -0.83 -11.14
CA GLY A 13 -0.85 -1.34 -10.63
C GLY A 13 -1.91 -0.25 -10.50
N VAL A 14 -3.17 -0.69 -10.52
CA VAL A 14 -4.36 0.17 -10.33
C VAL A 14 -4.25 0.92 -9.00
N GLY A 15 -4.46 2.24 -8.97
CA GLY A 15 -4.41 3.02 -7.72
C GLY A 15 -3.10 3.79 -7.47
N LYS A 16 -2.25 3.94 -8.50
CA LYS A 16 -1.08 4.86 -8.54
C LYS A 16 -0.18 4.70 -7.29
N PRO A 17 0.60 3.60 -7.20
CA PRO A 17 1.57 3.44 -6.13
C PRO A 17 2.62 4.56 -6.21
N GLU A 18 2.80 5.28 -5.10
CA GLU A 18 3.74 6.38 -4.96
C GLU A 18 4.72 6.05 -3.82
N PRO A 19 6.05 6.15 -4.02
CA PRO A 19 7.00 5.97 -2.95
C PRO A 19 6.88 7.11 -1.93
N LEU A 20 6.91 6.79 -0.64
CA LEU A 20 6.92 7.80 0.41
C LEU A 20 8.33 8.38 0.58
N THR A 21 8.44 9.51 1.28
CA THR A 21 9.71 10.24 1.50
C THR A 21 10.00 10.40 2.99
N GLY A 22 11.20 10.90 3.31
CA GLY A 22 11.65 11.09 4.71
C GLY A 22 11.85 9.76 5.44
N ASN A 23 11.26 9.61 6.62
CA ASN A 23 11.40 8.40 7.44
C ASN A 23 10.66 7.18 6.88
N LEU A 24 9.91 7.33 5.78
CA LEU A 24 9.09 6.28 5.18
C LEU A 24 9.56 5.90 3.77
N THR A 25 10.81 6.19 3.39
CA THR A 25 11.34 5.94 2.03
C THR A 25 11.28 4.50 1.55
N GLU A 26 11.15 3.53 2.46
CA GLU A 26 10.99 2.12 2.11
C GLU A 26 9.52 1.69 1.95
N PHE A 27 8.58 2.60 2.20
CA PHE A 27 7.14 2.35 2.13
C PHE A 27 6.53 2.98 0.88
N TRP A 28 5.46 2.35 0.44
CA TRP A 28 4.65 2.75 -0.70
C TRP A 28 3.26 3.13 -0.23
N SER A 29 2.70 4.18 -0.82
CA SER A 29 1.30 4.55 -0.67
C SER A 29 0.55 4.22 -1.95
N ARG A 30 -0.57 3.48 -1.82
CA ARG A 30 -1.48 3.19 -2.91
C ARG A 30 -2.88 3.69 -2.59
N ARG A 31 -3.55 4.29 -3.56
CA ARG A 31 -4.95 4.70 -3.43
C ARG A 31 -5.86 3.49 -3.57
N MET A 32 -6.66 3.21 -2.55
CA MET A 32 -7.72 2.19 -2.62
C MET A 32 -9.03 2.80 -3.14
N ASN A 33 -9.29 4.06 -2.76
CA ASN A 33 -10.34 4.92 -3.30
C ASN A 33 -9.89 6.39 -3.12
N ASP A 34 -10.76 7.36 -3.41
CA ASP A 34 -10.39 8.78 -3.35
C ASP A 34 -9.89 9.22 -1.97
N LYS A 35 -10.47 8.65 -0.90
CA LYS A 35 -10.20 9.01 0.51
C LYS A 35 -9.16 8.12 1.19
N ASN A 36 -9.09 6.85 0.80
CA ASN A 36 -8.32 5.84 1.51
C ASN A 36 -6.98 5.55 0.84
N ARG A 37 -5.95 5.40 1.67
CA ARG A 37 -4.58 5.04 1.27
C ARG A 37 -4.15 3.80 2.05
N LEU A 38 -3.54 2.87 1.34
CA LEU A 38 -2.82 1.75 1.92
C LEU A 38 -1.33 2.10 1.93
N ILE A 39 -0.72 2.05 3.11
CA ILE A 39 0.73 2.21 3.27
C ILE A 39 1.34 0.85 3.56
N TYR A 40 2.25 0.40 2.70
CA TYR A 40 2.82 -0.93 2.77
C TYR A 40 4.28 -0.96 2.32
N LYS A 41 5.00 -1.99 2.73
CA LYS A 41 6.33 -2.38 2.22
C LYS A 41 6.25 -3.86 1.83
N ILE A 42 6.96 -4.25 0.79
CA ILE A 42 7.10 -5.66 0.39
C ILE A 42 8.60 -5.97 0.37
N ASP A 43 8.97 -7.12 0.91
CA ASP A 43 10.28 -7.73 0.67
C ASP A 43 10.12 -9.11 0.01
N GLU A 44 11.19 -9.88 -0.07
CA GLU A 44 11.20 -11.17 -0.78
C GLU A 44 10.18 -12.18 -0.25
N GLU A 45 9.85 -12.11 1.04
CA GLU A 45 9.02 -13.11 1.73
C GLU A 45 7.74 -12.52 2.34
N ASN A 46 7.73 -11.22 2.63
CA ASN A 46 6.73 -10.60 3.48
C ASN A 46 6.10 -9.35 2.86
N VAL A 47 4.86 -9.11 3.28
CA VAL A 47 4.15 -7.85 3.04
C VAL A 47 3.88 -7.21 4.40
N TYR A 48 4.43 -6.02 4.60
CA TYR A 48 4.22 -5.21 5.79
C TYR A 48 3.16 -4.17 5.51
N ILE A 49 2.09 -4.16 6.32
CA ILE A 49 1.04 -3.14 6.23
C ILE A 49 1.22 -2.21 7.42
N LEU A 50 1.64 -0.97 7.16
CA LEU A 50 1.87 0.03 8.19
C LEU A 50 0.57 0.75 8.56
N ALA A 51 -0.27 1.05 7.56
CA ALA A 51 -1.54 1.71 7.78
C ALA A 51 -2.55 1.41 6.69
N CYS A 52 -3.80 1.25 7.11
CA CYS A 52 -4.98 1.22 6.27
C CYS A 52 -6.01 2.15 6.91
N ARG A 53 -6.05 3.43 6.50
CA ARG A 53 -6.98 4.39 7.12
C ARG A 53 -8.43 4.00 6.78
N TYR A 54 -9.28 3.94 7.81
CA TYR A 54 -10.73 3.64 7.82
C TYR A 54 -11.19 2.19 7.59
N HIS A 55 -10.35 1.17 7.80
CA HIS A 55 -10.87 -0.21 7.71
C HIS A 55 -11.56 -0.71 9.00
N TYR A 56 -11.43 0.01 10.12
CA TYR A 56 -12.18 -0.24 11.35
C TYR A 56 -12.44 1.09 12.05
N GLY A 57 -13.54 1.76 11.69
CA GLY A 57 -13.89 3.05 12.29
C GLY A 57 -14.84 3.88 11.43
N GLU A 58 -15.95 3.28 11.01
CA GLU A 58 -17.21 4.02 11.08
C GLU A 58 -18.02 3.30 12.17
N ASN A 59 -18.16 3.97 13.31
CA ASN A 59 -19.14 3.67 14.33
C ASN A 59 -20.09 4.87 14.36
#